data_AF-A0A4Y4CV99-F1
#
_entry.id   AF-A0A4Y4CV99-F1
#
_cell.length_a   1.000
_cell.length_b   1.000
_cell.length_c   1.000
_cell.angle_alpha   90.00
_cell.angle_beta   90.00
_cell.angle_gamma   90.00
#
_symmetry.space_group_name_H-M   'P 1'
#
loop_
_entity.id
_entity.type
_entity.pdbx_description
1 polymer ?
#
loop_
_entity_poly.entity_id
_entity_poly.type
_entity_poly.pdbx_seq_one_letter_code
_entity_poly.pdbx_strand_id
1 'polypeptide(L)'
;MPRRFATVRNLIYWEYAKIISGSAIGDRLNFKFVNFTFRKLVEGKISPSAILTENKQLFMLGDVCAYCGTTGSLQWEHIIPVSLGGPDNIDNMVRACAPCNLTKGALDPYQWSIGAGRGDSIPRLVLGKFLKVVFEEYSARELLDSTEYMRRNAIERVSLSAIFLDHSAPASS
;
A
#
# COMPACT_ATOMS: atom_id res chain seq x y z
N MET A 1 15.00 -8.93 -13.85
CA MET A 1 13.72 -9.43 -14.37
C MET A 1 12.64 -9.13 -13.33
N PRO A 2 11.50 -8.52 -13.67
CA PRO A 2 10.45 -8.24 -12.69
C PRO A 2 9.97 -9.56 -12.07
N ARG A 3 9.90 -9.60 -10.73
CA ARG A 3 9.47 -10.78 -9.99
C ARG A 3 7.98 -10.98 -10.20
N ARG A 4 7.60 -12.12 -10.80
CA ARG A 4 6.19 -12.52 -10.93
C ARG A 4 5.77 -13.29 -9.69
N PHE A 5 4.58 -12.97 -9.17
CA PHE A 5 3.98 -13.67 -8.04
C PHE A 5 2.81 -14.52 -8.53
N ALA A 6 2.57 -15.65 -7.88
CA ALA A 6 1.46 -16.53 -8.22
C ALA A 6 0.11 -16.00 -7.71
N THR A 7 0.11 -15.18 -6.65
CA THR A 7 -1.09 -14.69 -5.98
C THR A 7 -0.92 -13.23 -5.55
N VAL A 8 -2.05 -12.54 -5.34
CA VAL A 8 -2.07 -11.16 -4.85
C VAL A 8 -1.49 -11.09 -3.43
N ARG A 9 -1.77 -12.10 -2.58
CA ARG A 9 -1.17 -12.24 -1.24
C ARG A 9 0.36 -12.17 -1.31
N ASN A 10 0.96 -12.94 -2.22
CA ASN A 10 2.41 -12.99 -2.34
C ASN A 10 3.00 -11.67 -2.84
N LEU A 11 2.31 -10.98 -3.75
CA LEU A 11 2.70 -9.63 -4.17
C LEU A 11 2.66 -8.64 -2.99
N ILE A 12 1.57 -8.62 -2.22
CA ILE A 12 1.42 -7.73 -1.07
C ILE A 12 2.44 -8.05 0.03
N TYR A 13 2.66 -9.34 0.34
CA TYR A 13 3.68 -9.77 1.31
C TYR A 13 5.09 -9.39 0.88
N TRP A 14 5.39 -9.39 -0.41
CA TRP A 14 6.66 -8.90 -0.92
C TRP A 14 6.85 -7.41 -0.65
N GLU A 15 5.82 -6.61 -0.90
CA GLU A 15 5.86 -5.17 -0.62
C GLU A 15 5.95 -4.87 0.89
N TYR A 16 5.25 -5.63 1.74
CA TYR A 16 5.42 -5.58 3.19
C TYR A 16 6.85 -5.95 3.63
N ALA A 17 7.43 -6.99 3.03
CA ALA A 17 8.80 -7.38 3.35
C ALA A 17 9.80 -6.26 3.04
N LYS A 18 9.58 -5.46 1.98
CA LYS A 18 10.39 -4.26 1.71
C LYS A 18 10.21 -3.19 2.78
N ILE A 19 8.98 -2.93 3.24
CA ILE A 19 8.71 -1.99 4.35
C ILE A 19 9.43 -2.41 5.63
N ILE A 20 9.32 -3.70 5.99
CA ILE A 20 9.94 -4.26 7.18
C ILE A 20 11.46 -4.18 7.06
N SER A 21 12.03 -4.50 5.89
CA SER A 21 13.46 -4.33 5.60
C SER A 21 13.92 -2.89 5.81
N GLY A 22 13.24 -1.92 5.21
CA GLY A 22 13.58 -0.51 5.39
C GLY A 22 13.49 -0.04 6.84
N SER A 23 12.56 -0.60 7.62
CA SER A 23 12.39 -0.24 9.03
C SER A 23 13.44 -0.90 9.94
N ALA A 24 13.87 -2.12 9.62
CA ALA A 24 14.81 -2.87 10.43
C ALA A 24 16.27 -2.49 10.16
N ILE A 25 16.61 -2.19 8.90
CA ILE A 25 18.00 -2.01 8.47
C ILE A 25 18.23 -0.76 7.61
N GLY A 26 17.23 0.11 7.44
CA GLY A 26 17.36 1.35 6.68
C GLY A 26 17.35 1.19 5.15
N ASP A 27 17.28 -0.05 4.64
CA ASP A 27 17.31 -0.34 3.20
C ASP A 27 16.15 -1.27 2.79
N ARG A 28 15.24 -0.73 1.97
CA ARG A 28 14.09 -1.45 1.42
C ARG A 28 14.44 -2.40 0.26
N LEU A 29 15.61 -2.19 -0.36
CA LEU A 29 16.07 -2.94 -1.53
C LEU A 29 17.13 -3.98 -1.17
N ASN A 30 17.39 -4.20 0.12
CA ASN A 30 18.20 -5.31 0.59
C ASN A 30 17.49 -6.65 0.33
N PHE A 31 17.57 -7.16 -0.90
CA PHE A 31 16.79 -8.31 -1.33
C PHE A 31 17.10 -9.59 -0.54
N LYS A 32 18.27 -9.69 0.10
CA LYS A 32 18.57 -10.79 1.03
C LYS A 32 17.63 -10.75 2.24
N PHE A 33 17.51 -9.59 2.88
CA PHE A 33 16.61 -9.40 4.03
C PHE A 33 15.14 -9.40 3.63
N VAL A 34 14.79 -8.82 2.47
CA VAL A 34 13.42 -8.87 1.93
C VAL A 34 13.00 -10.32 1.67
N ASN A 35 13.84 -11.15 1.04
CA ASN A 35 13.52 -12.57 0.83
C ASN A 35 13.36 -13.33 2.15
N PHE A 36 14.21 -13.08 3.13
CA PHE A 36 14.10 -13.67 4.46
C PHE A 36 12.76 -13.31 5.14
N THR A 37 12.38 -12.04 5.10
CA THR A 37 11.13 -11.55 5.70
C THR A 37 9.90 -12.06 4.93
N PHE A 38 9.94 -12.02 3.60
CA PHE A 38 8.89 -12.55 2.73
C PHE A 38 8.59 -14.02 3.04
N ARG A 39 9.63 -14.84 3.20
CA ARG A 39 9.46 -16.25 3.60
C ARG A 39 8.74 -16.39 4.94
N LYS A 40 9.10 -15.59 5.94
CA LYS A 40 8.43 -15.62 7.25
C LYS A 40 6.95 -15.25 7.15
N LEU A 41 6.58 -14.30 6.29
CA LEU A 41 5.18 -13.92 6.03
C LEU A 41 4.40 -15.08 5.37
N VAL A 42 4.98 -15.71 4.35
CA VAL A 42 4.37 -16.86 3.66
C VAL A 42 4.23 -18.07 4.59
N GLU A 43 5.25 -18.34 5.41
CA GLU A 43 5.25 -19.42 6.40
C GLU A 43 4.35 -19.12 7.62
N GLY A 44 3.70 -17.95 7.68
CA GLY A 44 2.83 -17.54 8.79
C GLY A 44 3.57 -17.28 10.11
N LYS A 45 4.91 -17.21 10.09
CA LYS A 45 5.75 -16.96 11.28
C LYS A 45 5.67 -15.51 11.75
N ILE A 46 5.31 -14.61 10.85
CA ILE A 46 5.00 -13.20 11.13
C ILE A 46 3.80 -12.80 10.28
N SER A 47 3.06 -11.79 10.72
CA SER A 47 1.98 -11.16 9.96
C SER A 47 2.29 -9.67 9.75
N PRO A 48 1.72 -9.03 8.72
CA PRO A 48 1.73 -7.58 8.61
C PRO A 48 1.13 -6.93 9.87
N SER A 49 1.61 -5.74 10.25
CA SER A 49 1.07 -4.98 11.37
C SER A 49 -0.42 -4.68 11.17
N ALA A 50 -1.18 -4.64 12.27
CA ALA A 50 -2.52 -4.07 12.26
C ALA A 50 -2.45 -2.57 11.92
N ILE A 51 -3.39 -2.08 11.10
CA ILE A 51 -3.44 -0.68 10.62
C ILE A 51 -3.43 0.36 11.74
N LEU A 52 -3.91 -0.05 12.92
CA LEU A 52 -3.87 0.73 14.15
C LEU A 52 -2.45 1.22 14.48
N THR A 53 -1.42 0.46 14.12
CA THR A 53 -0.02 0.83 14.34
C THR A 53 0.34 2.06 13.52
N GLU A 54 0.02 2.05 12.22
CA GLU A 54 0.27 3.16 11.31
C GLU A 54 -0.58 4.38 11.69
N ASN A 55 -1.86 4.20 12.05
CA ASN A 55 -2.73 5.26 12.55
C ASN A 55 -2.14 5.93 13.80
N LYS A 56 -1.71 5.14 14.78
CA LYS A 56 -1.04 5.64 15.99
C LYS A 56 0.23 6.39 15.66
N GLN A 57 1.06 5.87 14.75
CA GLN A 57 2.31 6.52 14.36
C GLN A 57 2.07 7.87 13.66
N LEU A 58 1.11 7.95 12.75
CA LEU A 58 0.73 9.22 12.11
C LEU A 58 0.16 10.21 13.13
N PHE A 59 -0.67 9.75 14.06
CA PHE A 59 -1.17 10.59 15.15
C PHE A 59 -0.02 11.14 16.01
N MET A 60 0.94 10.30 16.38
CA MET A 60 2.09 10.69 17.20
C MET A 60 3.08 11.62 16.47
N LEU A 61 3.18 11.54 15.14
CA LEU A 61 3.98 12.47 14.33
C LEU A 61 3.43 13.91 14.36
N GLY A 62 2.17 14.08 14.76
CA GLY A 62 1.52 15.38 14.83
C GLY A 62 1.07 15.91 13.47
N ASP A 63 0.88 17.22 13.39
CA ASP A 63 0.34 17.88 12.19
C ASP A 63 1.43 18.11 11.13
N VAL A 64 1.88 16.99 10.54
CA VAL A 64 2.87 16.94 9.45
C VAL A 64 2.29 16.28 8.21
N CYS A 65 2.73 16.72 7.03
CA CYS A 65 2.39 16.08 5.77
C CYS A 65 2.96 14.65 5.76
N ALA A 66 2.09 13.65 5.62
CA ALA A 66 2.47 12.24 5.56
C ALA A 66 3.37 11.89 4.36
N TYR A 67 3.43 12.79 3.36
CA TYR A 67 4.22 12.61 2.16
C TYR A 67 5.64 13.20 2.24
N CYS A 68 5.76 14.47 2.66
CA CYS A 68 7.05 15.18 2.65
C CYS A 68 7.52 15.66 4.03
N GLY A 69 6.72 15.49 5.09
CA GLY A 69 7.06 15.90 6.45
C GLY A 69 6.91 17.40 6.74
N THR A 70 6.49 18.22 5.77
CA THR A 70 6.27 19.66 6.02
C THR A 70 5.13 19.89 7.02
N THR A 71 5.23 20.94 7.82
CA THR A 71 4.20 21.40 8.74
C THR A 71 3.38 22.53 8.10
N GLY A 72 2.26 22.92 8.72
CA GLY A 72 1.47 24.09 8.31
C GLY A 72 0.04 23.71 7.92
N SER A 73 -0.52 24.34 6.88
CA SER A 73 -1.87 24.04 6.44
C SER A 73 -1.92 22.68 5.73
N LEU A 74 -2.54 21.70 6.38
CA LEU A 74 -2.68 20.35 5.89
C LEU A 74 -4.15 19.99 5.67
N GLN A 75 -4.41 19.27 4.60
CA GLN A 75 -5.72 18.77 4.21
C GLN A 75 -5.82 17.28 4.51
N TRP A 76 -7.05 16.81 4.72
CA TRP A 76 -7.33 15.38 4.67
C TRP A 76 -7.27 14.90 3.22
N GLU A 77 -6.61 13.77 3.01
CA GLU A 77 -6.34 13.23 1.68
C GLU A 77 -6.48 11.71 1.70
N HIS A 78 -7.13 11.16 0.67
CA HIS A 78 -7.35 9.72 0.51
C HIS A 78 -6.18 9.07 -0.22
N ILE A 79 -5.53 8.12 0.45
CA ILE A 79 -4.41 7.36 -0.09
C ILE A 79 -4.82 6.67 -1.41
N ILE A 80 -5.95 5.95 -1.40
CA ILE A 80 -6.67 5.50 -2.59
C ILE A 80 -7.78 6.50 -2.86
N PRO A 81 -7.72 7.27 -3.97
CA PRO A 81 -8.73 8.27 -4.29
C PRO A 81 -10.15 7.71 -4.30
N VAL A 82 -11.12 8.51 -3.83
CA VAL A 82 -12.55 8.16 -3.91
C VAL A 82 -13.00 7.95 -5.36
N SER A 83 -12.40 8.67 -6.32
CA SER A 83 -12.64 8.46 -7.75
C SER A 83 -12.20 7.09 -8.28
N LEU A 84 -11.35 6.37 -7.53
CA LEU A 84 -10.98 4.97 -7.80
C LEU A 84 -11.78 3.97 -6.95
N GLY A 85 -12.84 4.41 -6.27
CA GLY A 85 -13.62 3.57 -5.36
C GLY A 85 -12.96 3.33 -4.00
N GLY A 86 -11.92 4.09 -3.66
CA GLY A 86 -11.27 3.99 -2.35
C GLY A 86 -12.24 4.33 -1.21
N PRO A 87 -12.17 3.63 -0.06
CA PRO A 87 -13.11 3.83 1.03
C PRO A 87 -12.89 5.18 1.73
N ASP A 88 -13.97 5.81 2.19
CA ASP A 88 -13.94 7.06 2.95
C ASP A 88 -13.86 6.79 4.46
N ASN A 89 -12.67 6.40 4.93
CA ASN A 89 -12.41 6.13 6.33
C ASN A 89 -10.97 6.48 6.73
N ILE A 90 -10.71 6.55 8.03
CA ILE A 90 -9.41 6.94 8.56
C ILE A 90 -8.26 6.02 8.11
N ASP A 91 -8.58 4.77 7.79
CA ASP A 91 -7.61 3.77 7.35
C ASP A 91 -7.06 4.10 5.95
N ASN A 92 -7.89 4.69 5.09
CA ASN A 92 -7.52 5.20 3.78
C ASN A 92 -7.19 6.71 3.75
N MET A 93 -7.12 7.39 4.90
CA MET A 93 -6.85 8.84 4.95
C MET A 93 -5.55 9.19 5.66
N VAL A 94 -4.92 10.28 5.20
CA VAL A 94 -3.73 10.91 5.82
C VAL A 94 -3.85 12.45 5.77
N ARG A 95 -2.93 13.14 6.47
CA ARG A 95 -2.77 14.59 6.35
C ARG A 95 -1.73 14.91 5.28
N ALA A 96 -2.04 15.81 4.35
CA ALA A 96 -1.17 16.18 3.24
C ALA A 96 -1.13 17.70 3.05
N CYS A 97 0.03 18.24 2.70
CA CYS A 97 0.13 19.64 2.27
C CYS A 97 -0.46 19.81 0.86
N ALA A 98 -0.94 21.02 0.54
CA ALA A 98 -1.56 21.30 -0.76
C ALA A 98 -0.68 20.90 -1.97
N PRO A 99 0.65 21.13 -1.99
CA PRO A 99 1.49 20.67 -3.10
C PRO A 99 1.52 19.14 -3.28
N CYS A 100 1.62 18.38 -2.19
CA CYS A 100 1.62 16.91 -2.27
C CYS A 100 0.25 16.40 -2.70
N ASN A 101 -0.83 16.93 -2.10
CA ASN A 101 -2.20 16.55 -2.44
C ASN A 101 -2.50 16.81 -3.93
N LEU A 102 -2.19 18.02 -4.42
CA LEU A 102 -2.42 18.40 -5.81
C LEU A 102 -1.60 17.56 -6.81
N THR A 103 -0.33 17.30 -6.50
CA THR A 103 0.54 16.51 -7.40
C THR A 103 0.22 15.02 -7.39
N LYS A 104 -0.30 14.47 -6.29
CA LYS A 104 -0.82 13.10 -6.24
C LYS A 104 -2.11 12.99 -7.05
N GLY A 105 -3.05 13.91 -6.85
CA GLY A 105 -4.31 13.95 -7.58
C GLY A 105 -5.08 12.63 -7.50
N ALA A 106 -5.62 12.16 -8.63
CA ALA A 106 -6.40 10.94 -8.74
C ALA A 106 -5.54 9.65 -8.88
N LEU A 107 -4.30 9.68 -8.40
CA LEU A 107 -3.39 8.53 -8.43
C LEU A 107 -3.29 7.88 -7.04
N ASP A 108 -3.14 6.57 -7.00
CA ASP A 108 -2.67 5.88 -5.80
C ASP A 108 -1.16 6.11 -5.55
N PRO A 109 -0.59 5.71 -4.39
CA PRO A 109 0.80 5.97 -4.08
C PRO A 109 1.82 5.35 -5.07
N TYR A 110 1.54 4.17 -5.62
CA TYR A 110 2.45 3.54 -6.60
C TYR A 110 2.40 4.27 -7.94
N GLN A 111 1.19 4.56 -8.41
CA GLN A 111 0.97 5.31 -9.65
C GLN A 111 1.62 6.69 -9.57
N TRP A 112 1.42 7.39 -8.45
CA TRP A 112 2.02 8.70 -8.21
C TRP A 112 3.55 8.64 -8.16
N SER A 113 4.11 7.69 -7.41
CA SER A 113 5.56 7.58 -7.25
C SER A 113 6.26 7.28 -8.57
N ILE A 114 5.69 6.40 -9.40
CA ILE A 114 6.25 6.10 -10.73
C ILE A 114 6.07 7.28 -11.69
N GLY A 115 4.87 7.86 -11.77
CA GLY A 115 4.58 8.99 -12.65
C GLY A 115 5.42 10.22 -12.35
N ALA A 116 5.77 10.45 -11.09
CA ALA A 116 6.63 11.54 -10.67
C ALA A 116 8.15 11.23 -10.75
N GLY A 117 8.55 10.07 -11.29
CA GLY A 117 9.96 9.67 -11.37
C GLY A 117 10.62 9.41 -10.00
N ARG A 118 9.81 9.19 -8.96
CA ARG A 118 10.24 9.07 -7.57
C ARG A 118 10.64 7.64 -7.17
N GLY A 119 10.53 6.67 -8.08
CA GLY A 119 10.92 5.27 -7.83
C GLY A 119 10.11 4.63 -6.68
N ASP A 120 10.79 4.01 -5.72
CA ASP A 120 10.19 3.32 -4.56
C ASP A 120 10.16 4.20 -3.28
N SER A 121 10.16 5.54 -3.42
CA SER A 121 10.27 6.50 -2.31
C SER A 121 8.96 6.83 -1.57
N ILE A 122 7.93 5.99 -1.70
CA ILE A 122 6.67 6.16 -0.97
C ILE A 122 6.92 6.09 0.55
N PRO A 123 6.48 7.08 1.36
CA PRO A 123 6.69 7.05 2.80
C PRO A 123 6.12 5.79 3.46
N ARG A 124 6.83 5.29 4.48
CA ARG A 124 6.56 3.99 5.10
C ARG A 124 5.12 3.86 5.60
N LEU A 125 4.62 4.89 6.28
CA LEU A 125 3.28 4.86 6.88
C LEU A 125 2.17 4.91 5.82
N VAL A 126 2.34 5.73 4.78
CA VAL A 126 1.44 5.78 3.63
C VAL A 126 1.38 4.42 2.94
N LEU A 127 2.56 3.85 2.64
CA LEU A 127 2.62 2.57 1.95
C LEU A 127 2.03 1.43 2.79
N GLY A 128 2.29 1.43 4.10
CA GLY A 128 1.72 0.44 5.03
C GLY A 128 0.19 0.47 5.04
N LYS A 129 -0.41 1.66 5.12
CA LYS A 129 -1.87 1.86 5.03
C LYS A 129 -2.42 1.44 3.67
N PHE A 130 -1.80 1.86 2.57
CA PHE A 130 -2.21 1.46 1.22
C PHE A 130 -2.26 -0.07 1.07
N LEU A 131 -1.17 -0.77 1.42
CA LEU A 131 -1.08 -2.23 1.31
C LEU A 131 -2.12 -2.93 2.18
N LYS A 132 -2.47 -2.35 3.32
CA LYS A 132 -3.44 -2.90 4.25
C LYS A 132 -4.87 -2.78 3.71
N VAL A 133 -5.23 -1.61 3.19
CA VAL A 133 -6.55 -1.35 2.58
C VAL A 133 -6.77 -2.27 1.37
N VAL A 134 -5.80 -2.38 0.45
CA VAL A 134 -5.94 -3.32 -0.68
C VAL A 134 -5.99 -4.77 -0.21
N PHE A 135 -5.19 -5.15 0.80
CA PHE A 135 -5.20 -6.52 1.32
C PHE A 135 -6.57 -6.91 1.89
N GLU A 136 -7.18 -6.02 2.66
CA GLU A 136 -8.52 -6.24 3.24
C GLU A 136 -9.58 -6.38 2.16
N GLU A 137 -9.51 -5.56 1.11
CA GLU A 137 -10.43 -5.65 -0.02
C GLU A 137 -10.28 -6.99 -0.77
N TYR A 138 -9.05 -7.37 -1.14
CA TYR A 138 -8.80 -8.67 -1.77
C TYR A 138 -9.18 -9.85 -0.85
N SER A 139 -9.06 -9.68 0.47
CA SER A 139 -9.44 -10.70 1.44
C SER A 139 -10.96 -10.86 1.51
N ALA A 140 -11.68 -9.73 1.59
CA ALA A 140 -13.13 -9.70 1.69
C ALA A 140 -13.81 -10.32 0.46
N ARG A 141 -13.14 -10.25 -0.69
CA ARG A 141 -13.60 -10.88 -1.95
C ARG A 141 -13.04 -12.28 -2.18
N GLU A 142 -12.30 -12.85 -1.21
CA GLU A 142 -11.67 -14.17 -1.31
C GLU A 142 -10.68 -14.32 -2.49
N LEU A 143 -10.06 -13.21 -2.92
CA LEU A 143 -9.18 -13.16 -4.10
C LEU A 143 -7.69 -13.21 -3.78
N LEU A 144 -7.31 -13.06 -2.51
CA LEU A 144 -5.90 -13.01 -2.08
C LEU A 144 -5.06 -14.18 -2.63
N ASP A 145 -5.63 -15.38 -2.65
CA ASP A 145 -4.95 -16.62 -3.04
C ASP A 145 -5.40 -17.16 -4.42
N SER A 146 -6.26 -16.42 -5.13
CA SER A 146 -6.74 -16.81 -6.46
C SER A 146 -5.65 -16.63 -7.52
N THR A 147 -5.01 -17.74 -7.90
CA THR A 147 -4.02 -17.76 -9.00
C THR A 147 -4.64 -17.42 -10.35
N GLU A 148 -5.91 -17.79 -10.54
CA GLU A 148 -6.67 -17.43 -11.74
C GLU A 148 -6.87 -15.93 -11.84
N TYR A 149 -7.35 -15.29 -10.77
CA TYR A 149 -7.56 -13.85 -10.75
C TYR A 149 -6.24 -13.09 -10.97
N MET A 150 -5.16 -13.50 -10.28
CA MET A 150 -3.82 -12.93 -10.45
C MET A 150 -3.37 -12.96 -11.91
N ARG A 151 -3.52 -14.10 -12.58
CA ARG A 151 -3.12 -14.31 -13.97
C ARG A 151 -4.02 -13.55 -14.94
N ARG A 152 -5.35 -13.63 -14.78
CA ARG A 152 -6.34 -13.02 -15.67
C ARG A 152 -6.18 -11.50 -15.71
N ASN A 153 -5.96 -10.89 -14.55
CA ASN A 153 -5.86 -9.44 -14.41
C ASN A 153 -4.40 -8.92 -14.43
N ALA A 154 -3.42 -9.82 -14.54
CA ALA A 154 -1.99 -9.51 -14.55
C ALA A 154 -1.60 -8.49 -13.46
N ILE A 155 -2.01 -8.76 -12.21
CA ILE A 155 -1.89 -7.77 -11.13
C ILE A 155 -0.42 -7.41 -10.88
N GLU A 156 -0.13 -6.12 -10.89
CA GLU A 156 1.14 -5.52 -10.51
C GLU A 156 0.93 -4.55 -9.34
N ARG A 157 2.02 -4.12 -8.70
CA ARG A 157 1.96 -3.15 -7.59
C ARG A 157 1.23 -1.85 -7.95
N VAL A 158 1.35 -1.40 -9.20
CA VAL A 158 0.71 -0.18 -9.73
C VAL A 158 -0.77 -0.35 -10.05
N SER A 159 -1.25 -1.59 -10.10
CA SER A 159 -2.64 -1.94 -10.39
C SER A 159 -3.32 -2.58 -9.19
N LEU A 160 -2.69 -2.59 -8.00
CA LEU A 160 -3.26 -3.19 -6.79
C LEU A 160 -4.60 -2.55 -6.42
N SER A 161 -4.73 -1.23 -6.56
CA SER A 161 -5.95 -0.46 -6.27
C SER A 161 -7.09 -0.70 -7.27
N ALA A 162 -6.82 -1.33 -8.43
CA ALA A 162 -7.85 -1.54 -9.46
C ALA A 162 -9.00 -2.44 -8.97
N ILE A 163 -8.80 -3.22 -7.90
CA ILE A 163 -9.85 -4.03 -7.27
C ILE A 163 -11.07 -3.21 -6.84
N PHE A 164 -10.87 -1.95 -6.44
CA PHE A 164 -11.96 -1.06 -6.01
C PHE A 164 -12.89 -0.66 -7.16
N LEU A 165 -12.44 -0.78 -8.41
CA LEU A 165 -13.23 -0.54 -9.62
C LEU A 165 -13.75 -1.83 -10.26
N ASP A 166 -13.28 -3.00 -9.83
CA ASP A 166 -13.69 -4.27 -10.39
C ASP A 166 -15.05 -4.70 -9.81
N HIS A 167 -16.13 -4.34 -10.49
CA HIS A 167 -17.49 -4.76 -10.14
C HIS A 167 -17.80 -6.23 -10.54
N SER A 168 -16.91 -6.90 -11.27
CA SER A 168 -17.07 -8.30 -11.67
C SER A 168 -16.53 -9.30 -10.63
N ALA A 169 -15.66 -8.82 -9.74
CA ALA A 169 -15.23 -9.56 -8.58
C ALA A 169 -16.40 -9.75 -7.59
N PRO A 170 -16.47 -10.89 -6.88
CA PRO A 170 -17.53 -11.14 -5.91
C PRO A 170 -17.57 -10.00 -4.89
N ALA A 171 -18.76 -9.43 -4.66
CA ALA A 171 -18.94 -8.37 -3.70
C ALA A 171 -18.68 -8.90 -2.28
N SER A 172 -18.11 -8.06 -1.42
CA SER A 172 -18.05 -8.34 0.01
C SER A 172 -19.47 -8.51 0.56
N SER A 173 -19.77 -9.69 1.11
CA SER A 173 -20.99 -9.97 1.90
C SER A 173 -21.02 -9.20 3.21
#